data_AF-A0A1V0UZX2-F1
#
_entry.id   AF-A0A1V0UZX2-F1
#
_cell.length_a   1.000
_cell.length_b   1.000
_cell.length_c   1.000
_cell.angle_alpha   90.00
_cell.angle_beta   90.00
_cell.angle_gamma   90.00
#
_symmetry.space_group_name_H-M   'P 1'
#
loop_
_entity.id
_entity.type
_entity.pdbx_description
1 polymer ?
#
loop_
_entity_poly.entity_id
_entity_poly.type
_entity_poly.pdbx_seq_one_letter_code
_entity_poly.pdbx_strand_id
1 'polypeptide(L)' 'MKVKYKLSIGYPAACREDEIEIDDKELEGLTPEETEERIYDIVNESAQDFISLSWKKVDE' A
#
# COMPACT_ATOMS: atom_id res chain seq x y z
N MET A 1 -14.08 0.37 2.71
CA MET A 1 -13.92 -0.38 1.43
C MET A 1 -12.64 -1.23 1.38
N LYS A 2 -12.60 -2.30 0.56
CA LYS A 2 -11.37 -3.11 0.33
C LYS A 2 -10.76 -2.83 -1.04
N VAL A 3 -9.46 -2.55 -1.08
CA VAL A 3 -8.70 -2.27 -2.32
C VAL A 3 -7.63 -3.34 -2.48
N LYS A 4 -7.67 -4.05 -3.62
CA LYS A 4 -6.62 -5.00 -4.02
C LYS A 4 -5.58 -4.27 -4.84
N TYR A 5 -4.31 -4.47 -4.53
CA TYR A 5 -3.22 -3.87 -5.25
C TYR A 5 -2.10 -4.87 -5.51
N LYS A 6 -1.32 -4.59 -6.56
CA LYS A 6 -0.15 -5.37 -6.94
C LYS A 6 1.08 -4.50 -6.79
N LEU A 7 1.99 -4.93 -5.92
CA LEU A 7 3.22 -4.23 -5.60
C LEU A 7 4.43 -4.93 -6.27
N SER A 8 5.28 -4.15 -6.93
CA SER A 8 6.61 -4.60 -7.34
C SER A 8 7.58 -4.48 -6.17
N ILE A 9 8.19 -5.58 -5.74
CA ILE A 9 9.04 -5.63 -4.53
C ILE A 9 10.54 -5.51 -4.85
N GLY A 10 10.90 -4.74 -5.89
CA GLY A 10 12.28 -4.38 -6.21
C GLY A 10 13.14 -5.48 -6.86
N TYR A 11 12.62 -6.70 -7.02
CA TYR A 11 13.25 -7.76 -7.82
C TYR A 11 12.59 -7.90 -9.20
N PRO A 12 13.36 -8.16 -10.28
CA PRO A 12 12.79 -8.42 -11.59
C PRO A 12 11.75 -9.55 -11.53
N ALA A 13 10.54 -9.28 -12.02
CA ALA A 13 9.38 -10.17 -12.01
C ALA A 13 8.81 -10.56 -10.63
N ALA A 14 9.34 -10.04 -9.52
CA ALA A 14 8.79 -10.27 -8.20
C ALA A 14 7.67 -9.26 -7.93
N CYS A 15 6.42 -9.73 -8.00
CA CYS A 15 5.25 -8.96 -7.63
C CYS A 15 4.51 -9.65 -6.48
N ARG A 16 3.95 -8.85 -5.58
CA ARG A 16 3.06 -9.29 -4.50
C ARG A 16 1.68 -8.73 -4.76
N GLU A 17 0.66 -9.56 -4.62
CA GLU A 17 -0.73 -9.11 -4.57
C GLU A 17 -1.14 -9.03 -3.10
N ASP A 18 -1.77 -7.91 -2.71
CA ASP A 18 -2.24 -7.70 -1.34
C ASP A 18 -3.58 -6.96 -1.33
N GLU A 19 -4.22 -6.92 -0.17
CA GLU A 19 -5.44 -6.15 0.05
C GLU A 19 -5.31 -5.22 1.26
N ILE A 20 -5.75 -3.98 1.09
CA ILE A 20 -5.90 -3.03 2.18
C ILE A 20 -7.37 -2.71 2.42
N GLU A 21 -7.75 -2.64 3.69
CA GLU A 21 -9.05 -2.18 4.13
C GLU A 21 -8.95 -0.69 4.49
N ILE A 22 -9.73 0.13 3.81
CA ILE A 22 -9.84 1.58 3.99
C ILE A 22 -11.17 1.85 4.70
N ASP A 23 -11.16 2.61 5.80
CA ASP A 23 -12.41 3.03 6.45
C ASP A 23 -13.15 4.02 5.53
N ASP A 24 -14.45 3.85 5.37
CA ASP A 24 -15.26 4.73 4.52
C ASP A 24 -15.23 6.19 5.03
N LYS A 25 -15.00 6.39 6.34
CA LYS A 25 -14.80 7.71 6.95
C LYS A 25 -13.60 8.48 6.39
N GLU A 26 -12.57 7.79 5.93
CA GLU A 26 -11.39 8.40 5.31
C GLU A 26 -11.72 9.04 3.95
N LEU A 27 -12.87 8.67 3.37
CA LEU A 27 -13.31 9.10 2.05
C LEU A 27 -14.58 9.98 2.12
N GLU A 28 -15.14 10.19 3.31
CA GLU A 28 -16.36 10.98 3.50
C GLU A 28 -16.13 12.46 3.15
N GLY A 29 -16.97 13.00 2.26
CA GLY A 29 -16.94 14.42 1.88
C GLY A 29 -15.92 14.78 0.81
N LEU A 30 -15.13 13.82 0.33
CA LEU A 30 -14.22 14.00 -0.79
C LEU A 30 -14.97 13.96 -2.13
N THR A 31 -14.48 14.71 -3.11
CA THR A 31 -14.89 14.53 -4.51
C THR A 31 -14.36 13.20 -5.06
N PRO A 32 -14.86 12.71 -6.20
CA PRO A 32 -14.35 11.49 -6.81
C PRO A 32 -12.84 11.54 -7.12
N GLU A 33 -12.33 12.69 -7.59
CA GLU A 33 -10.89 12.87 -7.86
C GLU A 33 -10.07 12.82 -6.56
N GLU A 34 -10.50 13.53 -5.51
CA GLU A 34 -9.83 13.50 -4.20
C GLU A 34 -9.90 12.11 -3.54
N THR A 35 -10.97 11.36 -3.80
CA THR A 35 -11.12 9.98 -3.31
C THR A 35 -10.08 9.06 -3.96
N GLU A 36 -9.87 9.18 -5.28
CA GLU A 36 -8.84 8.39 -5.97
C GLU A 36 -7.44 8.73 -5.48
N GLU A 37 -7.13 10.02 -5.30
CA GLU A 37 -5.85 10.47 -4.75
C GLU A 37 -5.63 9.95 -3.33
N ARG A 38 -6.67 10.04 -2.47
CA ARG A 38 -6.59 9.53 -1.09
C ARG A 38 -6.37 8.03 -1.04
N ILE A 39 -7.04 7.26 -1.90
CA ILE A 39 -6.83 5.81 -2.01
C ILE A 39 -5.40 5.50 -2.46
N TYR A 40 -4.87 6.25 -3.44
CA TYR A 40 -3.50 6.08 -3.90
C TYR A 40 -2.50 6.31 -2.76
N ASP A 41 -2.66 7.38 -1.98
CA ASP A 41 -1.78 7.71 -0.86
C ASP A 41 -1.77 6.61 0.20
N ILE A 42 -2.95 6.11 0.59
CA ILE A 42 -3.08 5.04 1.59
C ILE A 42 -2.40 3.76 1.10
N VAL A 43 -2.61 3.38 -0.17
CA VAL A 43 -1.98 2.20 -0.77
C VAL A 43 -0.46 2.40 -0.87
N ASN A 44 0.00 3.59 -1.22
CA ASN A 44 1.44 3.90 -1.32
C ASN A 44 2.12 3.87 0.05
N GLU A 45 1.51 4.42 1.10
CA GLU A 45 2.01 4.34 2.48
C GLU A 45 2.14 2.87 2.92
N SER A 46 1.10 2.06 2.72
CA SER A 46 1.14 0.62 2.99
C SER A 46 2.23 -0.11 2.19
N ALA A 47 2.45 0.29 0.94
CA ALA A 47 3.49 -0.30 0.10
C ALA A 47 4.92 -0.01 0.61
N GLN A 48 5.16 1.13 1.26
CA GLN A 48 6.49 1.48 1.78
C GLN A 48 6.99 0.49 2.85
N ASP A 49 6.10 -0.13 3.61
CA ASP A 49 6.47 -1.15 4.62
C ASP A 49 7.20 -2.35 3.99
N PHE A 50 6.97 -2.62 2.70
CA PHE A 50 7.61 -3.72 1.97
C PHE A 50 8.87 -3.30 1.21
N ILE A 51 9.18 -2.00 1.15
CA ILE A 51 10.32 -1.45 0.41
C ILE A 51 11.57 -1.31 1.31
N SER A 52 11.49 -1.67 2.59
CA SER A 52 12.67 -1.68 3.46
C SER A 52 13.63 -2.82 3.08
N LEU A 53 14.64 -2.48 2.26
CA LEU A 53 15.73 -3.37 1.85
C LEU A 53 16.79 -3.58 2.96
N SER A 54 16.58 -3.00 4.15
CA SER A 54 17.53 -3.12 5.25
C SER A 54 17.26 -4.38 6.07
N TRP A 55 18.25 -5.27 6.13
CA TRP A 55 18.23 -6.42 7.03
C TRP A 55 19.52 -6.43 7.86
N LYS A 56 19.43 -6.95 9.09
CA LYS A 56 20.60 -7.25 9.92
C LYS A 56 20.49 -8.67 10.43
N LYS A 57 21.62 -9.36 10.54
CA LYS A 57 21.68 -10.65 11.23
C LYS A 57 21.33 -10.43 12.71
N VAL A 58 20.40 -11.23 13.23
CA VAL A 58 20.11 -11.32 14.67
C VAL A 58 20.69 -12.65 15.11
N ASP A 59 21.68 -12.62 15.99
CA ASP A 59 22.18 -13.83 16.66
C ASP A 59 21.29 -14.07 17.91
N GLU A 60 20.83 -15.31 18.09
CA GLU A 60 20.01 -15.76 19.25
C GLU A 60 20.73 -15.59 20.61
#